data_AF-A0A2H1VKS4-F1
#
_entry.id   AF-A0A2H1VKS4-F1
#
_cell.length_a   1.000
_cell.length_b   1.000
_cell.length_c   1.000
_cell.angle_alpha   90.00
_cell.angle_beta   90.00
_cell.angle_gamma   90.00
#
_symmetry.space_group_name_H-M   'P 1'
#
loop_
_entity.id
_entity.type
_entity.pdbx_description
1 polymer ?
#
loop_
_entity_poly.entity_id
_entity_poly.type
_entity_poly.pdbx_seq_one_letter_code
_entity_poly.pdbx_strand_id
1 'polypeptide(L)' 'MASASRRSLGQLIQQGWHEIPEVLATTGLALVGIGMATVGCYNYVKMDGDNRRYKSTYVVMRPDDPKAKLIRKE' A
#
# COMPACT_ATOMS: atom_id res chain seq x y z
N MET A 1 -42.87 -6.67 10.05
CA MET A 1 -41.43 -6.91 10.30
C MET A 1 -40.71 -6.84 8.96
N ALA A 2 -39.78 -5.91 8.78
CA ALA A 2 -38.95 -5.87 7.58
C ALA A 2 -38.10 -7.16 7.56
N SER A 3 -38.39 -8.04 6.61
CA SER A 3 -37.59 -9.24 6.38
C SER A 3 -36.15 -8.82 6.15
N ALA A 4 -35.22 -9.33 6.95
CA ALA A 4 -33.79 -9.19 6.73
C ALA A 4 -33.40 -9.95 5.45
N SER A 5 -33.77 -9.39 4.31
CA SER A 5 -33.37 -9.88 3.00
C SER A 5 -31.84 -9.78 2.93
N ARG A 6 -31.18 -10.90 2.65
CA ARG A 6 -29.72 -10.93 2.41
C ARG A 6 -29.45 -10.14 1.14
N ARG A 7 -29.25 -8.83 1.26
CA ARG A 7 -28.80 -7.98 0.17
C ARG A 7 -27.43 -8.46 -0.27
N SER A 8 -27.23 -8.60 -1.57
CA SER A 8 -25.90 -8.91 -2.11
C SER A 8 -24.96 -7.75 -1.85
N LEU A 9 -23.65 -8.03 -1.78
CA LEU A 9 -22.64 -6.98 -1.60
C LEU A 9 -22.76 -5.88 -2.67
N GLY A 10 -23.08 -6.27 -3.91
CA GLY A 10 -23.31 -5.34 -5.02
C GLY A 10 -24.54 -4.45 -4.80
N GLN A 11 -25.63 -4.98 -4.25
CA GLN A 11 -26.82 -4.18 -3.93
C GLN A 11 -26.54 -3.17 -2.82
N LEU A 12 -25.72 -3.53 -1.83
CA LEU A 12 -25.30 -2.61 -0.76
C LEU A 12 -24.39 -1.50 -1.28
N ILE A 13 -23.45 -1.82 -2.17
CA ILE A 13 -22.60 -0.82 -2.81
C ILE A 13 -23.46 0.13 -3.65
N GLN A 14 -24.36 -0.38 -4.48
CA GLN A 14 -25.24 0.44 -5.31
C GLN A 14 -26.16 1.34 -4.46
N GLN A 15 -26.69 0.82 -3.35
CA GLN A 15 -27.47 1.61 -2.40
C GLN A 15 -26.61 2.71 -1.77
N GLY A 16 -25.39 2.38 -1.33
CA GLY A 16 -24.48 3.36 -0.75
C GLY A 16 -24.06 4.46 -1.74
N TRP A 17 -23.97 4.16 -3.04
CA TRP A 17 -23.69 5.19 -4.07
C TRP A 17 -24.83 6.19 -4.22
N HIS A 18 -26.07 5.78 -3.97
CA HIS A 18 -27.23 6.68 -3.99
C HIS A 18 -27.43 7.42 -2.66
N GLU A 19 -27.20 6.77 -1.53
CA GLU A 19 -27.46 7.36 -0.20
C GLU A 19 -26.29 8.20 0.35
N ILE A 20 -25.04 7.76 0.14
CA ILE A 20 -23.82 8.37 0.71
C ILE A 20 -22.65 8.36 -0.29
N PRO A 21 -22.79 8.99 -1.46
CA PRO A 21 -21.78 8.93 -2.53
C PRO A 21 -20.40 9.46 -2.10
N GLU A 22 -20.37 10.55 -1.33
CA GLU A 22 -19.11 11.17 -0.89
C GLU A 22 -18.27 10.21 -0.04
N VAL A 23 -18.90 9.51 0.90
CA VAL A 23 -18.21 8.58 1.81
C VAL A 23 -17.70 7.36 1.04
N LEU A 24 -18.50 6.80 0.13
CA LEU A 24 -18.04 5.68 -0.71
C LEU A 24 -16.90 6.08 -1.64
N ALA A 25 -16.99 7.26 -2.29
CA ALA A 25 -15.97 7.73 -3.21
C ALA A 25 -14.65 8.02 -2.47
N THR A 26 -14.70 8.73 -1.34
CA THR A 26 -13.52 9.05 -0.53
C THR A 26 -12.89 7.79 0.07
N THR A 27 -13.69 6.84 0.56
CA THR A 27 -13.21 5.54 1.05
C THR A 27 -12.56 4.73 -0.06
N GLY A 28 -13.18 4.66 -1.24
CA GLY A 28 -12.61 3.99 -2.41
C GLY A 28 -11.26 4.59 -2.81
N LEU A 29 -11.17 5.92 -2.84
CA LEU A 29 -9.92 6.62 -3.14
C LEU A 29 -8.85 6.37 -2.07
N ALA A 30 -9.23 6.38 -0.79
CA ALA A 30 -8.32 6.06 0.31
C ALA A 30 -7.74 4.65 0.18
N LEU A 31 -8.56 3.65 -0.17
CA LEU A 31 -8.11 2.29 -0.41
C LEU A 31 -7.14 2.20 -1.61
N VAL A 32 -7.43 2.91 -2.70
CA VAL A 32 -6.52 3.01 -3.85
C VAL A 32 -5.20 3.64 -3.45
N GLY A 33 -5.23 4.72 -2.66
CA GLY A 33 -4.04 5.39 -2.13
C GLY A 33 -3.16 4.44 -1.28
N ILE A 34 -3.78 3.68 -0.38
CA ILE A 34 -3.09 2.67 0.43
C ILE A 34 -2.48 1.58 -0.46
N GLY A 35 -3.21 1.12 -1.48
CA GLY A 35 -2.71 0.15 -2.45
C GLY A 35 -1.46 0.65 -3.17
N MET A 36 -1.49 1.86 -3.72
CA MET A 36 -0.34 2.47 -4.39
C MET A 36 0.84 2.68 -3.44
N ALA A 37 0.58 3.16 -2.21
CA ALA A 37 1.63 3.35 -1.20
C ALA A 37 2.33 2.03 -0.85
N THR A 38 1.56 0.95 -0.68
CA THR A 38 2.09 -0.39 -0.36
C THR A 38 2.95 -0.91 -1.51
N VAL A 39 2.47 -0.82 -2.75
CA VAL A 39 3.23 -1.25 -3.95
C VAL A 39 4.51 -0.42 -4.11
N GLY A 40 4.44 0.90 -3.89
CA GLY A 40 5.60 1.78 -3.93
C GLY A 40 6.65 1.40 -2.90
N CYS A 41 6.25 1.16 -1.64
CA CYS A 41 7.15 0.72 -0.58
C CYS A 41 7.78 -0.66 -0.88
N TYR A 42 6.99 -1.59 -1.40
CA TYR A 42 7.48 -2.91 -1.78
C TYR A 42 8.53 -2.83 -2.90
N ASN A 43 8.24 -2.08 -3.95
CA ASN A 43 9.17 -1.89 -5.07
C ASN A 43 10.44 -1.16 -4.61
N TYR A 44 10.31 -0.16 -3.76
CA TYR A 44 11.46 0.55 -3.17
C TYR A 44 12.40 -0.41 -2.43
N VAL A 45 11.85 -1.26 -1.56
CA VAL A 45 12.65 -2.26 -0.82
C VAL A 45 13.27 -3.29 -1.75
N LYS A 46 12.56 -3.71 -2.79
CA LYS A 46 13.00 -4.75 -3.73
C LYS A 46 14.09 -4.26 -4.70
N MET A 47 13.96 -3.03 -5.21
CA MET A 47 14.81 -2.52 -6.29
C MET A 47 16.07 -1.80 -5.80
N ASP A 48 15.99 -1.09 -4.67
CA ASP A 48 17.10 -0.28 -4.17
C ASP A 48 18.07 -1.05 -3.25
N GLY A 49 17.75 -2.30 -2.90
CA GLY A 49 18.60 -3.15 -2.06
C GLY A 49 18.91 -2.48 -0.70
N ASP A 50 20.21 -2.28 -0.42
CA ASP A 50 20.71 -1.53 0.75
C ASP A 50 21.09 -0.08 0.45
N ASN A 51 21.00 0.37 -0.82
CA ASN A 51 21.22 1.75 -1.27
C ASN A 51 19.95 2.60 -1.17
N ARG A 52 19.28 2.51 -0.03
CA ARG A 52 18.00 3.18 0.19
C ARG A 52 18.21 4.69 0.36
N ARG A 53 17.78 5.48 -0.63
CA ARG A 53 17.81 6.96 -0.60
C ARG A 53 17.30 7.60 0.70
N TYR A 54 16.30 7.00 1.35
CA TYR A 54 15.65 7.53 2.54
C TYR A 54 16.11 6.83 3.84
N LYS A 55 17.15 5.99 3.78
CA LYS A 55 17.79 5.41 4.97
C LYS A 55 18.82 6.41 5.48
N SER A 56 18.42 7.26 6.41
CA SER A 56 19.26 8.33 7.00
C SER A 56 20.21 7.84 8.09
N THR A 57 19.99 6.65 8.64
CA THR A 57 20.85 6.07 9.65
C THR A 57 22.16 5.59 9.02
N TYR A 58 23.29 6.12 9.51
CA TYR A 58 24.60 5.64 9.13
C TYR A 58 24.80 4.20 9.61
N VAL A 59 25.20 3.32 8.71
CA VAL A 59 25.46 1.91 9.00
C VAL A 59 26.83 1.54 8.43
N VAL A 60 27.74 1.11 9.31
CA VAL A 60 29.01 0.49 8.90
C VAL A 60 28.74 -0.98 8.59
N MET A 61 28.99 -1.40 7.36
CA MET A 61 28.91 -2.81 6.97
C MET A 61 30.30 -3.41 6.83
N ARG A 62 30.44 -4.66 7.26
CA ARG A 62 31.67 -5.43 7.06
C ARG A 62 31.77 -5.87 5.59
N PRO A 63 32.96 -5.90 4.99
CA PRO A 63 33.13 -6.33 3.58
C PRO A 63 32.55 -7.71 3.26
N ASP A 64 32.56 -8.62 4.22
CA ASP A 64 32.10 -10.01 4.05
C ASP A 64 30.59 -10.20 4.24
N ASP A 65 29.87 -9.16 4.69
CA ASP A 65 28.44 -9.27 4.94
C ASP A 65 27.70 -9.52 3.61
N PRO A 66 26.79 -10.53 3.54
CA PRO A 66 25.97 -10.74 2.36
C PRO A 66 25.26 -9.47 1.86
N LYS A 67 24.90 -8.55 2.78
CA LYS A 67 24.28 -7.27 2.47
C LYS A 67 25.21 -6.27 1.79
N ALA A 68 26.51 -6.33 2.05
CA ALA A 68 27.49 -5.48 1.38
C ALA A 68 27.49 -5.69 -0.15
N LYS A 69 27.07 -6.87 -0.63
CA LYS A 69 26.90 -7.19 -2.06
C LYS A 69 25.73 -6.46 -2.72
N LEU A 70 24.77 -5.99 -1.93
CA LEU A 70 23.58 -5.26 -2.41
C LEU A 70 23.82 -3.75 -2.53
N ILE A 71 25.00 -3.28 -2.13
CA ILE A 71 25.44 -1.89 -2.25
C ILE A 71 26.01 -1.69 -3.66
N ARG A 72 25.38 -0.82 -4.45
CA ARG A 72 25.92 -0.37 -5.75
C ARG A 72 26.89 0.79 -5.53
N LYS A 73 28.06 0.75 -6.19
CA LYS A 73 29.17 1.73 -6.03
C LYS A 73 29.12 2.89 -7.05
N GLU A 74 27.98 3.09 -7.69
CA GLU A 74 27.78 4.08 -8.77
C GLU A 74 27.69 5.51 -8.23
#